data_AF-A0A2J6I9P8-F1
#
_entry.id   AF-A0A2J6I9P8-F1
#
_cell.length_a   1.000
_cell.length_b   1.000
_cell.length_c   1.000
_cell.angle_alpha   90.00
_cell.angle_beta   90.00
_cell.angle_gamma   90.00
#
_symmetry.space_group_name_H-M   'P 1'
#
loop_
_entity.id
_entity.type
_entity.pdbx_description
1 polymer ?
#
loop_
_entity_poly.entity_id
_entity_poly.type
_entity_poly.pdbx_seq_one_letter_code
_entity_poly.pdbx_strand_id
1 'polypeptide(L)'
;MKRFLLVALVISLVLNISMNAQNAYRMPNEVIKAYKNGTRNIDGRPGHNYWQNSSNYNISAELDADASILKGEETVWYYNNSPDSLKIMVLRLYQNIFKLGNARGWSMGDVDLGNGMVI
;
A
#
# COMPACT_ATOMS: atom_id res chain seq x y z
N MET A 1 38.22 48.09 23.08
CA MET A 1 38.61 46.67 22.83
C MET A 1 37.58 45.68 23.38
N LYS A 2 37.22 45.72 24.68
CA LYS A 2 36.26 44.77 25.29
C LYS A 2 34.86 44.72 24.64
N ARG A 3 34.32 45.86 24.16
CA ARG A 3 33.01 45.92 23.49
C ARG A 3 33.00 45.25 22.11
N PHE A 4 34.11 45.31 21.36
CA PHE A 4 34.25 44.63 20.07
C PHE A 4 34.36 43.11 20.24
N LEU A 5 35.05 42.65 21.29
CA LEU A 5 35.13 41.23 21.65
C LEU A 5 33.77 40.64 22.01
N LEU A 6 32.93 41.38 22.75
CA LEU A 6 31.57 40.96 23.10
C LEU A 6 30.66 40.83 21.88
N VAL A 7 30.74 41.77 20.93
CA VAL A 7 29.94 41.71 19.69
C VAL A 7 30.38 40.53 18.82
N ALA A 8 31.68 40.28 18.69
CA ALA A 8 32.21 39.13 17.95
C ALA A 8 31.77 37.78 18.56
N LEU A 9 31.73 37.69 19.90
CA LEU A 9 31.25 36.50 20.62
C LEU A 9 29.76 36.24 20.35
N VAL A 10 28.93 37.29 20.40
CA VAL A 10 27.48 37.18 20.14
C VAL A 10 27.22 36.79 18.69
N ILE A 11 27.95 37.37 17.73
CA ILE A 11 27.85 37.01 16.31
C ILE A 11 28.24 35.54 16.09
N SER A 12 29.33 35.09 16.71
CA SER A 12 29.75 33.68 16.68
C SER A 12 28.66 32.76 17.23
N LEU A 13 28.05 33.12 18.37
CA LEU A 13 27.00 32.31 19.00
C LEU A 13 25.74 32.22 18.11
N VAL A 14 25.35 33.32 17.47
CA VAL A 14 24.19 33.37 16.55
C VAL A 14 24.46 32.54 15.28
N LEU A 15 25.67 32.59 14.73
CA LEU A 15 26.05 31.78 13.56
C LEU A 15 26.03 30.27 13.85
N ASN A 16 26.39 29.84 15.07
CA ASN A 16 26.32 28.43 15.49
C ASN A 16 24.86 27.89 15.56
N ILE A 17 23.90 28.74 15.93
CA ILE A 17 22.48 28.36 16.01
C ILE A 17 21.89 28.18 14.61
N SER A 18 22.30 29.01 13.62
CA SER A 18 21.85 28.88 12.23
C SER A 18 22.39 27.64 11.51
N MET A 19 23.56 27.10 11.90
CA MET A 19 24.09 25.86 11.32
C MET A 19 23.35 24.60 11.79
N ASN A 20 22.72 24.64 12.98
CA ASN A 20 21.92 23.52 13.51
C ASN A 20 20.46 23.53 13.04
N ALA A 21 20.05 24.51 12.22
CA ALA A 21 18.68 24.65 11.72
C ALA A 21 18.44 23.99 10.34
N GLN A 22 19.47 23.37 9.76
CA GLN A 22 19.32 22.58 8.54
C GLN A 22 18.60 21.28 8.90
N ASN A 23 17.28 21.28 8.68
CA ASN A 23 16.43 20.11 8.86
C ASN A 23 17.05 18.91 8.11
N ALA A 24 17.66 18.00 8.87
CA ALA A 24 17.93 16.66 8.37
C ALA A 24 16.62 16.12 7.83
N TYR A 25 16.61 15.71 6.56
CA TYR A 25 15.46 15.13 5.89
C TYR A 25 14.83 14.08 6.82
N ARG A 26 13.70 14.40 7.47
CA ARG A 26 13.12 13.51 8.47
C ARG A 26 12.52 12.34 7.72
N MET A 27 13.25 11.24 7.75
CA MET A 27 12.78 9.99 7.20
C MET A 27 11.55 9.52 7.97
N PRO A 28 10.48 9.08 7.30
CA PRO A 28 9.32 8.51 7.97
C PRO A 28 9.73 7.32 8.86
N ASN A 29 9.08 7.17 10.00
CA ASN A 29 9.39 6.12 10.98
C ASN A 29 9.27 4.71 10.37
N GLU A 30 8.38 4.54 9.40
CA GLU A 30 8.11 3.29 8.68
C GLU A 30 9.34 2.87 7.86
N VAL A 31 10.01 3.83 7.22
CA VAL A 31 11.22 3.58 6.43
C VAL A 31 12.40 3.24 7.36
N ILE A 32 12.52 3.95 8.49
CA ILE A 32 13.52 3.64 9.53
C ILE A 32 13.32 2.21 10.05
N LYS A 33 12.07 1.81 10.31
CA LYS A 33 11.73 0.44 10.72
C LYS A 33 12.07 -0.58 9.63
N ALA A 34 11.78 -0.29 8.36
CA ALA A 34 12.11 -1.18 7.24
C ALA A 34 13.63 -1.43 7.13
N TYR A 35 14.44 -0.39 7.33
CA TYR A 35 15.90 -0.53 7.36
C TYR A 35 16.37 -1.37 8.55
N LYS A 36 15.85 -1.09 9.75
CA LYS A 36 16.17 -1.87 10.96
C LYS A 36 15.77 -3.34 10.84
N ASN A 37 14.65 -3.62 10.18
CA ASN A 37 14.16 -4.97 9.97
C ASN A 37 14.86 -5.67 8.77
N GLY A 38 15.72 -4.97 8.04
CA GLY A 38 16.43 -5.52 6.88
C GLY A 38 15.53 -5.84 5.69
N THR A 39 14.30 -5.31 5.65
CA THR A 39 13.35 -5.51 4.54
C THR A 39 13.60 -4.53 3.39
N ARG A 40 14.36 -3.46 3.64
CA ARG A 40 14.74 -2.46 2.63
C ARG A 40 16.16 -1.97 2.84
N ASN A 41 16.90 -1.75 1.77
CA ASN A 41 18.23 -1.14 1.78
C ASN A 41 18.14 0.39 1.62
N ILE A 42 19.19 1.10 2.04
CA ILE A 42 19.27 2.58 1.94
C ILE A 42 19.30 3.04 0.48
N ASP A 43 19.82 2.22 -0.43
CA ASP A 43 19.81 2.46 -1.88
C ASP A 43 18.43 2.21 -2.54
N GLY A 44 17.42 1.87 -1.73
CA GLY A 44 16.05 1.64 -2.16
C GLY A 44 15.75 0.22 -2.63
N ARG A 45 16.75 -0.67 -2.71
CA ARG A 45 16.55 -2.06 -3.13
C ARG A 45 15.88 -2.89 -2.01
N PRO A 46 15.22 -4.01 -2.37
CA PRO A 46 14.88 -5.06 -1.42
C PRO A 46 16.06 -5.43 -0.53
N GLY A 47 15.82 -5.49 0.79
CA GLY A 47 16.82 -5.98 1.73
C GLY A 47 16.84 -7.51 1.80
N HIS A 48 17.77 -8.07 2.57
CA HIS A 48 17.92 -9.52 2.71
C HIS A 48 16.70 -10.21 3.32
N ASN A 49 15.92 -9.52 4.18
CA ASN A 49 14.68 -10.03 4.77
C ASN A 49 13.43 -9.62 3.98
N TYR A 50 13.60 -9.11 2.76
CA TYR A 50 12.46 -8.73 1.94
C TYR A 50 11.65 -9.97 1.53
N TRP A 51 10.33 -9.84 1.60
CA TRP A 51 9.37 -10.89 1.24
C TRP A 51 8.28 -10.32 0.36
N GLN A 52 7.65 -11.19 -0.44
CA GLN A 52 6.50 -10.85 -1.27
C GLN A 52 5.51 -12.00 -1.21
N ASN A 53 4.24 -11.69 -0.95
CA ASN A 53 3.18 -12.68 -1.08
C ASN A 53 2.91 -12.95 -2.55
N SER A 54 2.39 -14.14 -2.84
CA SER A 54 2.06 -14.56 -4.20
C SER A 54 0.72 -15.29 -4.22
N SER A 55 0.16 -15.43 -5.41
CA SER A 55 -1.09 -16.16 -5.59
C SER A 55 -1.10 -16.86 -6.93
N ASN A 56 -1.62 -18.09 -6.93
CA ASN A 56 -1.87 -18.84 -8.15
C ASN A 56 -3.38 -18.86 -8.40
N TYR A 57 -3.74 -18.75 -9.67
CA TYR A 57 -5.10 -18.68 -10.12
C TYR A 57 -5.35 -19.79 -11.13
N ASN A 58 -6.40 -20.56 -10.92
CA ASN A 58 -6.96 -21.42 -11.95
C ASN A 58 -8.38 -20.93 -12.25
N ILE A 59 -8.58 -20.41 -13.46
CA ILE A 59 -9.83 -19.77 -13.88
C ILE A 59 -10.38 -20.56 -15.05
N SER A 60 -11.60 -21.07 -14.89
CA SER A 60 -12.42 -21.60 -15.99
C SER A 60 -13.49 -20.58 -16.30
N ALA A 61 -13.62 -20.18 -17.56
CA ALA A 61 -14.60 -19.18 -17.98
C ALA A 61 -15.24 -19.57 -19.31
N GLU A 62 -16.52 -19.27 -19.43
CA GLU A 62 -17.34 -19.49 -20.62
C GLU A 62 -18.07 -18.18 -20.97
N LEU A 63 -17.95 -17.77 -22.23
CA LEU A 63 -18.65 -16.63 -22.79
C LEU A 63 -19.78 -17.11 -23.71
N ASP A 64 -21.01 -16.83 -23.30
CA ASP A 64 -22.19 -16.92 -24.16
C ASP A 64 -22.43 -15.55 -24.80
N ALA A 65 -21.99 -15.40 -26.05
CA ALA A 65 -22.07 -14.14 -26.77
C ALA A 65 -23.51 -13.75 -27.14
N ASP A 66 -24.35 -14.73 -27.46
CA ASP A 66 -25.75 -14.50 -27.87
C ASP A 66 -26.58 -14.03 -26.67
N ALA A 67 -26.36 -14.64 -25.50
CA ALA A 67 -26.99 -14.21 -24.25
C ALA A 67 -26.29 -13.03 -23.57
N SER A 68 -25.09 -12.63 -24.04
CA SER A 68 -24.23 -11.63 -23.39
C SER A 68 -23.87 -11.97 -21.93
N ILE A 69 -23.60 -13.26 -21.67
CA ILE A 69 -23.32 -13.76 -20.32
C ILE A 69 -21.90 -14.32 -20.25
N LEU A 70 -21.14 -13.89 -19.24
CA LEU A 70 -19.87 -14.50 -18.84
C LEU A 70 -20.07 -15.31 -17.56
N LYS A 71 -19.78 -16.61 -17.60
CA LYS A 71 -19.78 -17.51 -16.43
C LYS A 71 -18.38 -18.02 -16.18
N GLY A 72 -18.09 -18.36 -14.94
CA GLY A 72 -16.81 -18.98 -14.62
C GLY A 72 -16.69 -19.40 -13.16
N GLU A 73 -15.66 -20.17 -12.92
CA GLU A 73 -15.23 -20.63 -11.61
C GLU A 73 -13.73 -20.34 -11.47
N GLU A 74 -13.32 -19.93 -10.26
CA GLU A 74 -11.94 -19.55 -9.96
C GLU A 74 -11.51 -20.26 -8.68
N THR A 75 -10.35 -20.92 -8.73
CA THR A 75 -9.62 -21.37 -7.54
C THR A 75 -8.40 -20.50 -7.33
N VAL A 76 -8.29 -19.91 -6.13
CA VAL A 76 -7.17 -19.06 -5.73
C VAL A 76 -6.35 -19.75 -4.64
N TRP A 77 -5.07 -20.01 -4.91
CA TRP A 77 -4.11 -20.41 -3.89
C TRP A 77 -3.29 -19.20 -3.46
N TYR A 78 -3.46 -18.74 -2.22
CA TYR A 78 -2.71 -17.64 -1.66
C TYR A 78 -1.51 -18.13 -0.85
N TYR A 79 -0.33 -17.60 -1.13
CA TYR A 79 0.90 -17.91 -0.40
C TYR A 79 1.32 -16.70 0.44
N ASN A 80 1.17 -16.83 1.75
CA ASN A 80 1.67 -15.85 2.73
C ASN A 80 3.14 -16.12 3.04
N ASN A 81 4.03 -15.39 2.37
CA ASN A 81 5.47 -15.40 2.59
C ASN A 81 5.90 -14.35 3.64
N SER A 82 4.95 -13.59 4.18
CA SER A 82 5.21 -12.71 5.33
C SER A 82 5.64 -13.51 6.56
N PRO A 83 6.56 -12.98 7.38
CA PRO A 83 6.83 -13.54 8.71
C PRO A 83 5.63 -13.42 9.65
N ASP A 84 4.65 -12.57 9.33
CA ASP A 84 3.45 -12.35 10.14
C ASP A 84 2.31 -13.28 9.72
N SER A 85 1.55 -13.77 10.69
CA SER A 85 0.33 -14.55 10.43
C SER A 85 -0.79 -13.71 9.81
N LEU A 86 -1.31 -14.15 8.67
CA LEU A 86 -2.48 -13.55 8.03
C LEU A 86 -3.76 -13.91 8.79
N LYS A 87 -4.40 -12.91 9.42
CA LYS A 87 -5.64 -13.11 10.19
C LYS A 87 -6.92 -12.83 9.41
N ILE A 88 -6.83 -11.95 8.41
CA ILE A 88 -7.97 -11.49 7.61
C ILE A 88 -7.53 -11.49 6.15
N MET A 89 -8.33 -12.13 5.30
CA MET A 89 -8.19 -12.05 3.85
C MET A 89 -9.28 -11.16 3.28
N VAL A 90 -8.89 -10.16 2.49
CA VAL A 90 -9.82 -9.24 1.84
C VAL A 90 -9.87 -9.58 0.36
N LEU A 91 -11.03 -10.01 -0.11
CA LEU A 91 -11.29 -10.30 -1.52
C LEU A 91 -12.10 -9.16 -2.12
N ARG A 92 -11.62 -8.59 -3.23
CA ARG A 92 -12.32 -7.52 -3.94
C ARG A 92 -13.10 -8.09 -5.11
N LEU A 93 -14.40 -8.30 -4.89
CA LEU A 93 -15.30 -8.83 -5.90
C LEU A 93 -15.97 -7.71 -6.69
N TYR A 94 -15.32 -7.25 -7.76
CA TYR A 94 -15.87 -6.16 -8.59
C TYR A 94 -17.24 -6.49 -9.18
N GLN A 95 -17.48 -7.76 -9.55
CA GLN A 95 -18.76 -8.19 -10.10
C GLN A 95 -19.94 -8.06 -9.12
N ASN A 96 -19.67 -7.99 -7.81
CA ASN A 96 -20.72 -7.72 -6.83
C ASN A 96 -21.27 -6.30 -6.91
N ILE A 97 -20.67 -5.41 -7.69
CA ILE A 97 -21.31 -4.13 -8.00
C ILE A 97 -22.69 -4.36 -8.63
N PHE A 98 -22.91 -5.47 -9.35
CA PHE A 98 -24.18 -5.84 -9.98
C PHE A 98 -25.15 -6.61 -9.06
N LYS A 99 -24.74 -6.89 -7.82
CA LYS A 99 -25.58 -7.64 -6.87
C LYS A 99 -26.84 -6.86 -6.48
N LEU A 100 -27.98 -7.54 -6.42
CA LEU A 100 -29.23 -6.99 -5.92
C LEU A 100 -29.07 -6.48 -4.49
N GLY A 101 -29.60 -5.29 -4.20
CA GLY A 101 -29.55 -4.66 -2.88
C GLY A 101 -28.23 -3.94 -2.53
N ASN A 102 -27.19 -4.03 -3.38
CA ASN A 102 -25.96 -3.27 -3.15
C ASN A 102 -26.16 -1.77 -3.42
N ALA A 103 -25.62 -0.94 -2.53
CA ALA A 103 -25.64 0.52 -2.68
C ALA A 103 -24.76 0.94 -3.86
N ARG A 104 -25.31 1.82 -4.71
CA ARG A 104 -24.67 2.36 -5.91
C ARG A 104 -25.08 3.81 -6.10
N GLY A 105 -24.22 4.60 -6.74
CA GLY A 105 -24.50 6.01 -7.06
C GLY A 105 -25.28 6.22 -8.36
N TRP A 106 -25.63 5.15 -9.08
CA TRP A 106 -26.31 5.19 -10.37
C TRP A 106 -27.36 4.08 -10.46
N SER A 107 -28.35 4.29 -11.33
CA SER A 107 -29.36 3.29 -11.67
C SER A 107 -28.80 2.26 -12.66
N MET A 108 -29.31 1.04 -12.60
CA MET A 108 -29.01 -0.03 -13.55
C MET A 108 -30.30 -0.64 -14.08
N GLY A 109 -30.22 -1.24 -15.27
CA GLY A 109 -31.33 -2.02 -15.80
C GLY A 109 -31.54 -3.28 -14.98
N ASP A 110 -32.79 -3.73 -14.87
CA ASP A 110 -33.13 -4.96 -14.15
C ASP A 110 -32.42 -6.19 -14.72
N VAL A 111 -32.10 -6.16 -16.02
CA VAL A 111 -31.35 -7.22 -16.73
C VAL A 111 -29.92 -7.38 -16.25
N ASP A 112 -29.31 -6.33 -15.69
CA ASP A 112 -27.93 -6.33 -15.21
C ASP A 112 -27.84 -6.75 -13.73
N LEU A 113 -28.98 -6.87 -13.04
CA LEU A 113 -29.02 -7.24 -11.63
C LEU A 113 -28.88 -8.75 -11.43
N GLY A 114 -27.87 -9.13 -10.64
CA GLY A 114 -27.59 -10.53 -10.32
C GLY A 114 -27.60 -10.83 -8.83
N ASN A 115 -27.42 -12.11 -8.50
CA ASN A 115 -27.24 -12.57 -7.12
C ASN A 115 -25.85 -12.26 -6.54
N GLY A 116 -24.92 -11.80 -7.39
CA GLY A 116 -23.51 -11.61 -7.08
C GLY A 116 -22.73 -12.92 -7.09
N MET A 117 -21.44 -12.81 -6.80
CA MET A 117 -20.50 -13.92 -6.66
C MET A 117 -20.77 -14.73 -5.40
N VAL A 118 -20.56 -16.04 -5.50
CA VAL A 118 -20.51 -16.98 -4.38
C VAL A 118 -19.03 -17.28 -4.09
N ILE A 119 -18.64 -17.27 -2.82
CA ILE A 119 -17.29 -17.64 -2.33
C ILE A 119 -17.43 -18.82 -1.39
#